data_AF-A0A964C6S1-F1
#
_entry.id   AF-A0A964C6S1-F1
#
_cell.length_a   1.000
_cell.length_b   1.000
_cell.length_c   1.000
_cell.angle_alpha   90.00
_cell.angle_beta   90.00
_cell.angle_gamma   90.00
#
_symmetry.space_group_name_H-M   'P 1'
#
loop_
_entity.id
_entity.type
_entity.pdbx_description
1 polymer ?
#
loop_
_entity_poly.entity_id
_entity_poly.type
_entity_poly.pdbx_seq_one_letter_code
_entity_poly.pdbx_strand_id
1 'polypeptide(L)' 'MPNVTDLQTIINLKKLKGDDNAYRLRVGDYRIGFYFDGETITFVRVLHRKDIYRYFPP' A
#
# COMPACT_ATOMS: atom_id res chain seq x y z
N MET A 1 2.00 -20.04 11.27
CA MET A 1 2.08 -19.01 10.20
C MET A 1 3.30 -18.14 10.49
N PRO A 2 4.15 -17.83 9.51
CA PRO A 2 5.27 -16.91 9.76
C PRO A 2 4.71 -15.53 10.11
N ASN A 3 5.03 -15.04 11.30
CA ASN A 3 4.77 -13.66 11.68
C ASN A 3 5.85 -12.78 11.05
N VAL A 4 5.41 -11.71 10.40
CA VAL A 4 6.29 -10.73 9.78
C VAL A 4 6.23 -9.45 10.60
N THR A 5 7.36 -9.04 11.16
CA THR A 5 7.45 -7.88 12.06
C THR A 5 7.86 -6.59 11.36
N ASP A 6 8.31 -6.67 10.11
CA ASP A 6 8.78 -5.51 9.34
C ASP A 6 8.04 -5.41 7.99
N LEU A 7 7.39 -4.27 7.77
CA LEU A 7 6.71 -3.92 6.51
C LEU A 7 7.64 -4.06 5.29
N GLN A 8 8.93 -3.76 5.42
CA GLN A 8 9.87 -3.85 4.30
C GLN A 8 10.04 -5.26 3.75
N THR A 9 9.76 -6.27 4.57
CA THR A 9 9.86 -7.68 4.19
C THR A 9 8.58 -8.21 3.52
N ILE A 10 7.50 -7.42 3.51
CA ILE A 10 6.26 -7.77 2.80
C ILE A 10 6.54 -7.66 1.29
N ILE A 11 6.56 -8.83 0.65
CA ILE A 11 6.71 -8.95 -0.79
C ILE A 11 5.64 -8.09 -1.47
N ASN A 12 6.02 -7.36 -2.54
CA ASN A 12 5.13 -6.51 -3.33
C ASN A 12 4.60 -5.24 -2.64
N LEU A 13 5.10 -4.91 -1.44
CA LEU A 13 4.85 -3.62 -0.80
C LEU A 13 5.79 -2.54 -1.36
N LYS A 14 5.28 -1.32 -1.55
CA LYS A 14 6.11 -0.17 -1.90
C LYS A 14 5.55 1.11 -1.29
N LYS A 15 6.40 1.91 -0.65
CA LYS A 15 6.09 3.29 -0.26
C LYS A 15 5.92 4.16 -1.51
N LEU A 16 4.84 4.94 -1.57
CA LEU A 16 4.59 5.85 -2.69
C LEU A 16 5.43 7.12 -2.53
N LYS A 17 5.82 7.72 -3.65
CA LYS A 17 6.58 8.98 -3.65
C LYS A 17 5.59 10.14 -3.60
N GLY A 18 5.91 11.19 -2.84
CA GLY A 18 5.09 12.40 -2.73
C GLY A 18 4.10 12.41 -1.57
N ASP A 19 4.07 11.35 -0.76
CA ASP A 19 3.25 11.26 0.45
C ASP A 19 4.06 10.52 1.52
N ASP A 20 4.09 11.10 2.73
CA ASP A 20 4.95 10.63 3.81
C ASP A 20 4.51 9.28 4.38
N ASN A 21 3.23 8.92 4.23
CA ASN A 21 2.65 7.75 4.88
C ASN A 21 1.91 6.82 3.92
N ALA A 22 1.88 7.11 2.61
CA ALA A 22 1.19 6.27 1.64
C ALA A 22 2.01 5.06 1.18
N TYR A 23 1.36 3.90 1.18
CA TYR A 23 1.90 2.63 0.74
C TYR A 23 0.96 1.95 -0.27
N ARG A 24 1.56 1.09 -1.09
CA ARG A 24 0.84 0.31 -2.09
C ARG A 24 1.29 -1.15 -2.08
N LEU A 25 0.35 -2.05 -1.83
CA LEU A 25 0.54 -3.50 -1.96
C LEU A 25 -0.01 -3.98 -3.31
N ARG A 26 0.79 -4.73 -4.09
CA ARG A 26 0.35 -5.34 -5.35
C ARG A 26 -0.24 -6.73 -5.09
N VAL A 27 -1.44 -6.95 -5.62
CA VAL A 27 -2.16 -8.24 -5.59
C VAL A 27 -2.66 -8.55 -7.00
N GLY A 28 -1.89 -9.32 -7.76
CA GLY A 28 -2.19 -9.59 -9.18
C GLY A 28 -2.34 -8.30 -10.01
N ASP A 29 -3.52 -8.09 -10.59
CA ASP A 29 -3.91 -6.90 -11.34
C ASP A 29 -4.50 -5.76 -10.50
N TYR A 30 -4.67 -5.99 -9.19
CA TYR A 30 -5.14 -5.00 -8.23
C TYR A 30 -4.00 -4.43 -7.41
N ARG A 31 -4.26 -3.27 -6.82
CA ARG A 31 -3.38 -2.61 -5.87
C ARG A 31 -4.20 -2.08 -4.71
N ILE A 32 -3.67 -2.30 -3.53
CA ILE A 32 -4.26 -1.84 -2.28
C ILE A 32 -3.44 -0.64 -1.84
N GLY A 33 -4.10 0.53 -1.81
CA GLY A 33 -3.55 1.77 -1.27
C GLY A 33 -3.94 1.90 0.20
N PHE A 34 -2.94 2.11 1.05
CA PHE A 34 -3.15 2.28 2.48
C PHE A 34 -2.17 3.29 3.06
N TYR A 35 -2.53 3.85 4.21
CA TYR A 35 -1.66 4.68 5.02
C TYR A 35 -1.12 3.89 6.20
N PHE A 36 0.14 4.14 6.57
CA PHE A 36 0.73 3.64 7.79
C PHE A 36 1.42 4.78 8.53
N ASP A 37 0.98 5.07 9.76
CA ASP A 37 1.49 6.15 10.60
C ASP A 37 2.54 5.71 11.62
N GLY A 38 2.94 4.43 11.59
CA GLY A 38 3.86 3.82 12.56
C GLY A 38 3.17 2.85 13.51
N GLU A 39 1.87 2.99 13.72
CA GLU A 39 1.08 2.16 14.64
C GLU A 39 -0.14 1.54 13.94
N THR A 40 -0.83 2.33 13.13
CA THR A 40 -2.10 1.98 12.50
C THR A 40 -1.98 1.88 10.99
N ILE A 41 -2.52 0.80 10.42
CA ILE A 41 -2.68 0.63 8.97
C ILE A 41 -4.13 0.97 8.60
N THR A 42 -4.31 1.99 7.76
CA THR A 42 -5.63 2.39 7.24
C THR A 42 -5.75 2.07 5.76
N PHE A 43 -6.60 1.09 5.42
CA PHE A 43 -6.90 0.75 4.03
C PHE A 43 -7.85 1.78 3.40
N VAL A 44 -7.40 2.43 2.32
CA VAL A 44 -8.17 3.53 1.70
C VAL A 44 -8.83 3.08 0.41
N ARG A 45 -8.10 2.34 -0.44
CA ARG A 45 -8.57 1.95 -1.78
C ARG A 45 -8.07 0.57 -2.15
N VAL A 46 -8.92 -0.17 -2.85
CA VAL A 46 -8.53 -1.35 -3.62
C VAL A 46 -8.94 -1.10 -5.06
N LEU A 47 -7.97 -0.92 -5.95
CA LEU A 47 -8.20 -0.50 -7.33
C LEU A 47 -7.41 -1.36 -8.31
N HIS A 48 -7.95 -1.48 -9.53
CA HIS A 48 -7.21 -2.11 -10.62
C HIS A 48 -5.99 -1.25 -10.99
N ARG A 49 -4.95 -1.85 -11.58
CA ARG A 49 -3.67 -1.18 -11.91
C ARG A 49 -3.79 0.09 -12.73
N LYS A 50 -4.83 0.15 -13.57
CA LYS A 50 -5.10 1.26 -14.49
C LYS A 50 -5.70 2.47 -13.79
N ASP A 51 -6.28 2.27 -12.61
CA ASP A 51 -7.07 3.27 -11.89
C ASP A 51 -6.32 3.83 -10.68
N ILE A 52 -5.46 3.04 -10.02
CA ILE A 52 -4.86 3.47 -8.75
C ILE A 52 -4.06 4.79 -8.85
N TYR A 53 -3.30 4.99 -9.93
CA TYR A 53 -2.51 6.23 -10.10
C TYR A 53 -3.35 7.48 -10.37
N ARG A 54 -4.64 7.33 -10.68
CA ARG A 54 -5.57 8.45 -10.85
C ARG A 54 -6.26 8.85 -9.55
N TYR A 55 -6.29 7.95 -8.57
CA TYR A 55 -7.13 8.08 -7.37
C TYR A 55 -6.37 7.86 -6.05
N PHE A 56 -5.08 7.53 -6.09
CA PHE A 56 -4.27 7.29 -4.90
C PHE A 56 -2.75 7.49 -5.15
N PRO A 57 -2.05 8.30 -4.33
CA PRO A 57 -2.59 9.14 -3.25
C PRO A 57 -3.51 10.25 -3.81
N PRO A 58 -4.39 10.87 -3.01
CA PRO A 58 -5.18 12.02 -3.45
C PRO A 58 -4.33 13.22 -3.86
#